data_AF-A0AAU1MF52-F1
#
_entry.id   AF-A0AAU1MF52-F1
#
_cell.length_a   1.000
_cell.length_b   1.000
_cell.length_c   1.000
_cell.angle_alpha   90.00
_cell.angle_beta   90.00
_cell.angle_gamma   90.00
#
_symmetry.space_group_name_H-M   'P 1'
#
loop_
_entity.id
_entity.type
_entity.pdbx_description
1 polymer ?
#
loop_
_entity_poly.entity_id
_entity_poly.type
_entity_poly.pdbx_seq_one_letter_code
_entity_poly.pdbx_strand_id
1 'polypeptide(L)'
;MAARPRHRHRIAVIATTAALIAVPAAAGCGALDKALDCVQTADTIADSVSDLQQAVENATNDPAQADKALDSIDKNLDKIGDKTDNADVSKAVDDLNTAVANVRTAIKNGDGTPDITPVTDAAGELTKVCTP
;
A
#
# COMPACT_ATOMS: atom_id res chain seq x y z
N MET A 1 -10.05 -30.45 35.04
CA MET A 1 -10.03 -30.15 33.59
C MET A 1 -10.42 -28.69 33.43
N ALA A 2 -9.49 -27.81 33.04
CA ALA A 2 -9.73 -26.38 32.89
C ALA A 2 -10.09 -26.05 31.43
N ALA A 3 -11.24 -25.40 31.21
CA ALA A 3 -11.73 -25.03 29.90
C ALA A 3 -10.92 -23.85 29.32
N ARG A 4 -10.29 -24.06 28.17
CA ARG A 4 -9.62 -23.00 27.40
C ARG A 4 -10.66 -22.15 26.65
N PRO A 5 -10.56 -20.81 26.65
CA PRO A 5 -11.47 -19.97 25.88
C PRO A 5 -11.16 -20.11 24.38
N ARG A 6 -12.20 -20.39 23.58
CA ARG A 6 -12.12 -20.48 22.12
C ARG A 6 -12.12 -19.06 21.55
N HIS A 7 -10.99 -18.66 20.97
CA HIS A 7 -10.87 -17.40 20.23
C HIS A 7 -11.72 -17.50 18.95
N ARG A 8 -12.85 -16.78 18.93
CA ARG A 8 -13.72 -16.66 17.76
C ARG A 8 -13.08 -15.63 16.83
N HIS A 9 -12.35 -16.09 15.82
CA HIS A 9 -12.01 -15.27 14.65
C HIS A 9 -13.32 -14.88 13.95
N ARG A 10 -13.73 -13.62 14.11
CA ARG A 10 -14.79 -13.03 13.31
C ARG A 10 -14.15 -12.59 12.00
N ILE A 11 -14.31 -13.40 10.96
CA ILE A 11 -14.02 -13.00 9.59
C ILE A 11 -15.13 -12.02 9.20
N ALA A 12 -14.79 -10.74 9.10
CA ALA A 12 -15.66 -9.73 8.54
C ALA A 12 -15.57 -9.82 7.01
N VAL A 13 -16.65 -10.24 6.37
CA VAL A 13 -16.79 -10.22 4.91
C VAL A 13 -17.16 -8.80 4.50
N ILE A 14 -16.24 -8.09 3.84
CA ILE A 14 -16.47 -6.75 3.28
C ILE A 14 -17.11 -6.95 1.91
N ALA A 15 -18.35 -6.48 1.74
CA ALA A 15 -19.03 -6.45 0.47
C ALA A 15 -18.58 -5.22 -0.33
N THR A 16 -17.86 -5.43 -1.44
CA THR A 16 -17.44 -4.36 -2.35
C THR A 16 -18.58 -4.03 -3.33
N THR A 17 -19.22 -2.87 -3.18
CA THR A 17 -20.12 -2.30 -4.18
C THR A 17 -19.30 -1.64 -5.28
N ALA A 18 -19.32 -2.19 -6.49
CA ALA A 18 -18.71 -1.56 -7.66
C ALA A 18 -19.61 -0.42 -8.16
N ALA A 19 -19.15 0.83 -8.04
CA ALA A 19 -19.80 1.98 -8.66
C ALA A 19 -19.39 2.07 -10.14
N LEU A 20 -20.36 2.10 -11.05
CA LEU A 20 -20.14 2.36 -12.47
C LEU A 20 -20.14 3.88 -12.69
N ILE A 21 -18.97 4.44 -13.00
CA ILE A 21 -18.81 5.88 -13.26
C ILE A 21 -18.95 6.14 -14.77
N ALA A 22 -19.91 6.98 -15.14
CA ALA A 22 -20.08 7.47 -16.50
C ALA A 22 -19.08 8.61 -16.77
N VAL A 23 -18.01 8.32 -17.51
CA VAL A 23 -16.97 9.30 -17.84
C VAL A 23 -17.44 10.17 -19.03
N PRO A 24 -17.42 11.51 -18.95
CA PRO A 24 -17.62 12.36 -20.12
C PRO A 24 -16.46 12.14 -21.09
N ALA A 25 -16.74 11.67 -22.30
CA ALA A 25 -15.76 11.28 -23.33
C ALA A 25 -15.04 12.48 -23.99
N ALA A 26 -14.60 13.47 -23.21
CA ALA A 26 -13.88 14.65 -23.68
C ALA A 26 -12.37 14.61 -23.37
N ALA A 27 -11.92 13.68 -22.51
CA ALA A 27 -10.50 13.42 -22.31
C ALA A 27 -10.05 12.36 -23.32
N GLY A 28 -9.12 12.71 -24.22
CA GLY A 28 -8.50 11.72 -25.10
C GLY A 28 -7.86 10.59 -24.30
N CYS A 29 -7.64 9.43 -24.95
CA CYS A 29 -7.16 8.20 -24.30
C CYS A 29 -5.96 8.39 -23.37
N GLY A 30 -5.10 9.40 -23.58
CA GLY A 30 -3.98 9.68 -22.69
C GLY A 30 -4.34 9.86 -21.21
N ALA A 31 -5.46 10.49 -20.87
CA ALA A 31 -5.87 10.62 -19.46
C ALA A 31 -6.34 9.27 -18.87
N LEU A 32 -7.00 8.44 -19.69
CA LEU A 32 -7.38 7.08 -19.35
C LEU A 32 -6.15 6.17 -19.21
N ASP A 33 -5.18 6.24 -20.12
CA ASP A 33 -3.93 5.50 -20.06
C ASP A 33 -3.15 5.84 -18.78
N LYS A 34 -3.07 7.13 -18.42
CA LYS A 34 -2.46 7.57 -17.16
C LYS A 34 -3.20 7.09 -15.93
N ALA A 35 -4.53 7.12 -15.93
CA ALA A 35 -5.33 6.58 -14.84
C ALA A 35 -5.13 5.08 -14.69
N LEU A 36 -5.09 4.31 -15.79
CA LEU A 36 -4.82 2.87 -15.77
C LEU A 36 -3.39 2.55 -15.32
N ASP A 37 -2.39 3.35 -15.72
CA ASP A 37 -1.01 3.26 -15.22
C ASP A 37 -0.94 3.53 -13.70
N CYS A 38 -1.70 4.52 -13.20
CA CYS A 38 -1.79 4.84 -11.77
C CYS A 38 -2.38 3.64 -11.00
N VAL A 39 -3.51 3.11 -11.47
CA VAL A 39 -4.18 1.96 -10.84
C VAL A 39 -3.28 0.72 -10.84
N GLN A 40 -2.67 0.35 -11.97
CA GLN A 40 -1.77 -0.82 -12.01
C GLN A 40 -0.57 -0.67 -11.07
N THR A 41 -0.01 0.53 -10.98
CA THR A 41 1.15 0.75 -10.11
C THR A 41 0.72 0.80 -8.64
N ALA A 42 -0.43 1.40 -8.32
CA ALA A 42 -1.01 1.37 -6.98
C ALA A 42 -1.35 -0.06 -6.53
N ASP A 43 -1.83 -0.91 -7.43
CA ASP A 43 -2.07 -2.34 -7.17
C ASP A 43 -0.75 -3.09 -6.86
N THR A 44 0.29 -2.85 -7.66
CA THR A 44 1.63 -3.40 -7.39
C THR A 44 2.19 -2.96 -6.02
N ILE A 45 1.86 -1.74 -5.59
CA ILE A 45 2.21 -1.24 -4.26
C ILE A 45 1.40 -1.96 -3.18
N ALA A 46 0.09 -2.19 -3.37
CA ALA A 46 -0.73 -2.95 -2.45
C ALA A 46 -0.20 -4.39 -2.24
N ASP A 47 0.25 -5.04 -3.32
CA ASP A 47 0.95 -6.32 -3.26
C ASP A 47 2.27 -6.20 -2.45
N SER A 48 3.08 -5.19 -2.74
CA SER A 48 4.36 -4.96 -2.03
C SER A 48 4.15 -4.66 -0.54
N VAL A 49 3.04 -4.02 -0.16
CA VAL A 49 2.64 -3.80 1.24
C VAL A 49 2.18 -5.09 1.89
N SER A 50 1.49 -5.97 1.16
CA SER A 50 1.13 -7.30 1.65
C SER A 50 2.38 -8.17 1.88
N ASP A 51 3.36 -8.09 0.98
CA ASP A 51 4.67 -8.72 1.16
C ASP A 51 5.40 -8.16 2.37
N LEU A 52 5.34 -6.83 2.59
CA LEU A 52 5.89 -6.20 3.79
C LEU A 52 5.20 -6.70 5.06
N GLN A 53 3.87 -6.81 5.06
CA GLN A 53 3.11 -7.35 6.20
C GLN A 53 3.61 -8.76 6.55
N GLN A 54 3.72 -9.63 5.55
CA GLN A 54 4.21 -10.98 5.73
C GLN A 54 5.69 -11.00 6.17
N ALA A 55 6.52 -10.12 5.64
CA ALA A 55 7.93 -10.00 6.03
C ALA A 55 8.07 -9.51 7.48
N VAL A 56 7.25 -8.57 7.93
CA VAL A 56 7.23 -8.06 9.32
C VAL A 56 6.73 -9.11 10.30
N GLU A 57 5.70 -9.89 9.95
CA GLU A 57 5.27 -11.04 10.75
C GLU A 57 6.39 -12.08 10.95
N ASN A 58 7.33 -12.15 10.01
CA ASN A 58 8.49 -13.03 10.05
C ASN A 58 9.82 -12.30 10.39
N ALA A 59 9.79 -10.98 10.66
CA ALA A 59 10.99 -10.14 10.72
C ALA A 59 11.89 -10.46 11.92
N THR A 60 11.34 -11.10 12.95
CA THR A 60 12.14 -11.61 14.07
C THR A 60 13.17 -12.66 13.62
N ASN A 61 12.94 -13.31 12.46
CA ASN A 61 13.83 -14.32 11.89
C ASN A 61 14.74 -13.76 10.78
N ASP A 62 14.26 -12.81 9.97
CA ASP A 62 15.04 -12.22 8.88
C ASP A 62 14.63 -10.74 8.60
N PRO A 63 15.25 -9.76 9.27
CA PRO A 63 14.96 -8.34 9.05
C PRO A 63 15.36 -7.85 7.65
N ALA A 64 16.18 -8.59 6.90
CA ALA A 64 16.55 -8.22 5.54
C ALA A 64 15.39 -8.42 4.54
N GLN A 65 14.41 -9.27 4.86
CA GLN A 65 13.21 -9.42 4.00
C GLN A 65 12.32 -8.19 4.05
N ALA A 66 12.11 -7.62 5.25
CA ALA A 66 11.33 -6.40 5.41
C ALA A 66 12.00 -5.23 4.66
N ASP A 67 13.33 -5.09 4.74
CA ASP A 67 14.06 -4.03 4.01
C ASP A 67 13.92 -4.17 2.48
N LYS A 68 13.91 -5.40 1.94
CA LYS A 68 13.68 -5.65 0.51
C LYS A 68 12.25 -5.33 0.06
N ALA A 69 11.26 -5.62 0.90
CA ALA A 69 9.87 -5.27 0.62
C ALA A 69 9.71 -3.74 0.59
N LEU A 70 10.28 -3.03 1.57
CA LEU A 70 10.31 -1.56 1.61
C LEU A 70 11.01 -0.97 0.37
N ASP A 71 12.16 -1.51 -0.04
CA ASP A 71 12.86 -1.10 -1.27
C ASP A 71 12.02 -1.29 -2.54
N SER A 72 11.14 -2.30 -2.56
CA SER A 72 10.25 -2.56 -3.69
C SER A 72 9.11 -1.56 -3.72
N ILE A 73 8.58 -1.19 -2.55
CA ILE A 73 7.59 -0.12 -2.40
C ILE A 73 8.17 1.21 -2.89
N ASP A 74 9.34 1.63 -2.39
CA ASP A 74 10.02 2.88 -2.79
C ASP A 74 10.20 2.97 -4.32
N LYS A 75 10.72 1.90 -4.94
CA LYS A 75 10.90 1.87 -6.40
C LYS A 75 9.61 1.97 -7.20
N ASN A 76 8.50 1.49 -6.65
CA ASN A 76 7.21 1.59 -7.32
C ASN A 76 6.58 2.97 -7.14
N LEU A 77 6.82 3.61 -5.99
CA LEU A 77 6.41 4.98 -5.72
C LEU A 77 7.10 6.00 -6.62
N ASP A 78 8.42 5.86 -6.81
CA ASP A 78 9.18 6.70 -7.75
C ASP A 78 8.58 6.66 -9.16
N LYS A 79 8.17 5.47 -9.62
CA LYS A 79 7.53 5.31 -10.94
C LYS A 79 6.16 5.98 -11.03
N ILE A 80 5.41 6.09 -9.93
CA ILE A 80 4.10 6.77 -9.93
C ILE A 80 4.30 8.28 -10.00
N GLY A 81 5.18 8.82 -9.16
CA GLY A 81 5.48 10.25 -9.14
C GLY A 81 5.88 10.78 -10.52
N ASP A 82 6.68 10.00 -11.25
CA ASP A 82 7.13 10.36 -12.61
C ASP A 82 6.03 10.25 -13.68
N LYS A 83 4.95 9.53 -13.41
CA LYS A 83 3.91 9.22 -14.41
C LYS A 83 2.69 10.13 -14.33
N THR A 84 2.52 10.90 -13.26
CA THR A 84 1.29 11.65 -12.95
C THR A 84 1.57 13.09 -12.54
N ASP A 85 0.75 14.02 -13.05
CA ASP A 85 0.80 15.44 -12.67
C ASP A 85 -0.28 15.79 -11.61
N ASN A 86 -0.94 14.78 -11.02
CA ASN A 86 -2.00 14.98 -10.04
C ASN A 86 -1.43 15.23 -8.63
N ALA A 87 -1.69 16.41 -8.08
CA ALA A 87 -1.25 16.81 -6.75
C ALA A 87 -1.73 15.87 -5.63
N ASP A 88 -2.93 15.29 -5.77
CA ASP A 88 -3.46 14.33 -4.79
C ASP A 88 -2.68 13.00 -4.83
N VAL A 89 -2.27 12.58 -6.03
CA VAL A 89 -1.42 11.40 -6.20
C VAL A 89 -0.01 11.68 -5.67
N SER A 90 0.58 12.83 -5.98
CA SER A 90 1.89 13.22 -5.42
C SER A 90 1.87 13.25 -3.89
N LYS A 91 0.80 13.80 -3.30
CA LYS A 91 0.63 13.81 -1.84
C LYS A 91 0.50 12.41 -1.26
N ALA A 92 -0.28 11.52 -1.88
CA ALA A 92 -0.41 10.14 -1.43
C ALA A 92 0.92 9.37 -1.54
N VAL A 93 1.70 9.62 -2.59
CA VAL A 93 3.06 9.08 -2.76
C VAL A 93 4.00 9.58 -1.64
N ASP A 94 3.97 10.88 -1.32
CA ASP A 94 4.79 11.45 -0.24
C ASP A 94 4.43 10.89 1.14
N ASP A 95 3.12 10.75 1.42
CA ASP A 95 2.62 10.18 2.66
C ASP A 95 3.07 8.71 2.80
N LEU A 96 3.04 7.93 1.70
CA LEU A 96 3.50 6.54 1.69
C LEU A 96 5.03 6.41 1.82
N ASN A 97 5.81 7.24 1.13
CA ASN A 97 7.27 7.32 1.29
C ASN A 97 7.66 7.61 2.75
N THR A 98 6.94 8.54 3.39
CA THR A 98 7.17 8.89 4.80
C THR A 98 6.88 7.70 5.72
N ALA A 99 5.79 6.97 5.48
CA ALA A 99 5.45 5.78 6.24
C ALA A 99 6.51 4.67 6.09
N VAL A 100 6.97 4.41 4.86
CA VAL A 100 8.03 3.43 4.56
C VAL A 100 9.33 3.78 5.27
N ALA A 101 9.74 5.06 5.24
CA ALA A 101 10.93 5.55 5.93
C ALA A 101 10.86 5.36 7.45
N ASN A 102 9.68 5.56 8.05
CA ASN A 102 9.47 5.34 9.48
C ASN A 102 9.60 3.86 9.86
N VAL A 103 9.00 2.96 9.09
CA VAL A 103 9.13 1.50 9.29
C VAL A 103 10.61 1.08 9.16
N ARG A 104 11.29 1.57 8.12
CA ARG A 104 12.72 1.31 7.90
C ARG A 104 13.58 1.77 9.07
N THR A 105 13.26 2.94 9.64
CA THR A 105 13.94 3.49 10.80
C THR A 105 13.68 2.64 12.06
N ALA A 106 12.44 2.19 12.27
CA ALA A 106 12.10 1.30 13.39
C ALA A 106 12.90 -0.01 13.32
N ILE A 107 12.94 -0.66 12.15
CA ILE A 107 13.73 -1.89 11.93
C ILE A 107 15.22 -1.65 12.22
N LYS A 108 15.80 -0.55 11.70
CA LYS A 108 17.21 -0.19 11.95
C LYS A 108 17.51 0.08 13.42
N ASN A 109 16.53 0.56 14.18
CA ASN A 109 16.63 0.78 15.62
C ASN A 109 16.41 -0.51 16.45
N GLY A 110 16.20 -1.66 15.79
CA GLY A 110 16.04 -2.96 16.43
C GLY A 110 14.60 -3.33 16.78
N ASP A 111 13.60 -2.62 16.23
CA ASP A 111 12.21 -3.03 16.33
C ASP A 111 11.97 -4.28 15.45
N GLY A 112 11.68 -5.40 16.09
CA GLY A 112 11.36 -6.66 15.41
C GLY A 112 9.91 -6.77 14.96
N THR A 113 9.05 -5.82 15.35
CA THR A 113 7.63 -5.76 15.02
C THR A 113 7.19 -4.31 14.77
N PRO A 114 7.79 -3.61 13.79
CA PRO A 114 7.45 -2.23 13.49
C PRO A 114 5.96 -2.10 13.13
N ASP A 115 5.35 -0.99 13.53
CA ASP A 115 3.98 -0.68 13.11
C ASP A 115 3.96 -0.27 11.63
N ILE A 116 3.27 -1.07 10.82
CA ILE A 116 3.09 -0.88 9.38
C ILE A 116 1.69 -0.39 9.01
N THR A 117 0.84 -0.10 10.00
CA THR A 117 -0.49 0.50 9.78
C THR A 117 -0.39 1.78 8.94
N PRO A 118 0.57 2.71 9.20
CA PRO A 118 0.70 3.91 8.36
C PRO A 118 1.01 3.61 6.88
N VAL A 119 1.75 2.54 6.60
CA VAL A 119 2.08 2.12 5.21
C VAL A 119 0.82 1.58 4.54
N THR A 120 0.04 0.77 5.26
CA THR A 120 -1.19 0.18 4.74
C THR A 120 -2.24 1.26 4.46
N ASP A 121 -2.40 2.21 5.37
CA ASP A 121 -3.34 3.33 5.21
C ASP A 121 -2.97 4.21 4.02
N ALA A 122 -1.70 4.60 3.90
CA ALA A 122 -1.24 5.45 2.80
C ALA A 122 -1.34 4.74 1.43
N ALA A 123 -1.08 3.43 1.36
CA ALA A 123 -1.30 2.65 0.15
C ALA A 123 -2.80 2.59 -0.23
N GLY A 124 -3.68 2.47 0.76
CA GLY A 124 -5.12 2.54 0.56
C GLY A 124 -5.59 3.88 0.01
N GLU A 125 -5.05 5.00 0.54
CA GLU A 125 -5.32 6.34 0.02
C GLU A 125 -4.80 6.53 -1.41
N LEU A 126 -3.60 6.01 -1.71
CA LEU A 126 -3.03 6.04 -3.07
C LEU A 126 -3.94 5.35 -4.10
N THR A 127 -4.45 4.16 -3.76
CA THR A 127 -5.41 3.45 -4.63
C THR A 127 -6.71 4.23 -4.83
N LYS A 128 -7.20 4.93 -3.78
CA LYS A 128 -8.39 5.78 -3.89
C LYS A 128 -8.17 6.95 -4.84
N VAL A 129 -7.04 7.66 -4.74
CA VAL A 129 -6.75 8.81 -5.61
C VAL A 129 -6.39 8.41 -7.04
N CYS A 130 -5.90 7.18 -7.25
CA CYS A 130 -5.65 6.62 -8.58
C CYS A 130 -6.93 6.13 -9.28
N THR A 131 -8.04 5.96 -8.55
CA THR A 131 -9.32 5.51 -9.13
C THR A 131 -10.15 6.73 -9.56
N PRO A 132 -10.53 6.86 -10.84
CA PRO A 132 -11.35 7.96 -11.34
C PRO A 132 -12.82 7.87 -10.89
#